data_AF-A0A847CWJ7-F1
#
_entry.id   AF-A0A847CWJ7-F1
#
_cell.length_a   1.000
_cell.length_b   1.000
_cell.length_c   1.000
_cell.angle_alpha   90.00
_cell.angle_beta   90.00
_cell.angle_gamma   90.00
#
_symmetry.space_group_name_H-M   'P 1'
#
loop_
_entity.id
_entity.type
_entity.pdbx_description
1 polymer ?
#
loop_
_entity_poly.entity_id
_entity_poly.type
_entity_poly.pdbx_seq_one_letter_code
_entity_poly.pdbx_strand_id
1 'polypeptide(L)'
;YHLELISQNEELAMDLKDMINKWNLNAKIATRKSSFIVYLKEAEQISDFMALIGTSQSLLKFENVRIVKDLRNNVNRVVNCETANINKTITASMKQIEDINFIKDLGKFDLLSEDIKEVANLRIENEDFSLNEIAELTNGEYSRSGVNYRLKKISGLAEKLRGAADERNESKISK
;
A
#
# COMPACT_ATOMS: atom_id res chain seq x y z
N TYR A 1 1.18 24.43 2.59
CA TYR A 1 2.34 25.32 2.73
C TYR A 1 1.82 26.64 3.32
N HIS A 2 2.68 27.59 3.66
CA HIS A 2 2.19 28.82 4.31
C HIS A 2 3.10 30.01 4.01
N LEU A 3 2.53 31.05 3.42
CA LEU A 3 3.16 32.36 3.21
C LEU A 3 2.27 33.41 3.86
N GLU A 4 2.87 34.32 4.63
CA GLU A 4 2.18 35.41 5.33
C GLU A 4 2.86 36.74 5.05
N LEU A 5 2.06 37.77 4.81
CA LEU A 5 2.46 39.17 4.77
C LEU A 5 1.66 39.90 5.85
N ILE A 6 2.36 40.50 6.81
CA ILE A 6 1.76 41.09 8.02
C ILE A 6 1.78 42.61 7.91
N SER A 7 0.63 43.24 8.13
CA SER A 7 0.45 44.70 8.18
C SER A 7 -0.32 45.09 9.45
N GLN A 8 -0.05 46.27 10.01
CA GLN A 8 -0.91 46.87 11.04
C GLN A 8 -2.01 47.76 10.44
N ASN A 9 -1.91 48.08 9.16
CA ASN A 9 -2.88 48.85 8.41
C ASN A 9 -3.80 47.90 7.63
N GLU A 10 -5.10 47.96 7.90
CA GLU A 10 -6.14 47.15 7.26
C GLU A 10 -6.30 47.45 5.78
N GLU A 11 -6.32 48.73 5.42
CA GLU A 11 -6.49 49.21 4.04
C GLU A 11 -5.35 48.70 3.17
N LEU A 12 -4.10 48.84 3.64
CA LEU A 12 -2.92 48.30 2.96
C LEU A 12 -3.00 46.77 2.77
N ALA A 13 -3.49 46.05 3.78
CA ALA A 13 -3.63 44.60 3.69
C ALA A 13 -4.73 44.19 2.68
N MET A 14 -5.83 44.94 2.62
CA MET A 14 -6.92 44.72 1.68
C MET A 14 -6.47 44.99 0.24
N ASP A 15 -5.80 46.12 0.01
CA ASP A 15 -5.22 46.50 -1.28
C ASP A 15 -4.21 45.45 -1.77
N LEU A 16 -3.33 44.99 -0.88
CA LEU A 16 -2.35 43.95 -1.18
C LEU A 16 -3.02 42.64 -1.57
N LYS A 17 -4.05 42.23 -0.83
CA LYS A 17 -4.84 41.02 -1.13
C LYS A 17 -5.51 41.13 -2.49
N ASP A 18 -6.14 42.27 -2.80
CA ASP A 18 -6.79 42.50 -4.09
C ASP A 18 -5.79 42.55 -5.24
N MET A 19 -4.62 43.16 -5.03
CA MET A 19 -3.53 43.19 -6.02
C MET A 19 -2.99 41.79 -6.31
N ILE A 20 -2.72 40.98 -5.28
CA ILE A 20 -2.29 39.59 -5.45
C ILE A 20 -3.35 38.78 -6.19
N ASN A 21 -4.63 39.02 -5.91
CA ASN A 21 -5.75 38.31 -6.54
C ASN A 21 -6.00 38.70 -8.00
N LYS A 22 -5.45 39.81 -8.50
CA LYS A 22 -5.42 40.10 -9.96
C LYS A 22 -4.67 39.02 -10.75
N TRP A 23 -3.81 38.26 -10.09
CA TRP A 23 -3.05 37.15 -10.65
C TRP A 23 -3.65 35.77 -10.32
N ASN A 24 -4.91 35.72 -9.86
CA ASN A 24 -5.63 34.48 -9.51
C ASN A 24 -4.99 33.63 -8.38
N LEU A 25 -4.20 34.25 -7.51
CA LEU A 25 -3.49 33.56 -6.43
C LEU A 25 -4.35 33.26 -5.19
N ASN A 26 -5.62 33.65 -5.17
CA ASN A 26 -6.59 33.39 -4.08
C ASN A 26 -6.05 33.70 -2.67
N ALA A 27 -5.34 34.82 -2.54
CA ALA A 27 -4.89 35.36 -1.26
C ALA A 27 -6.09 35.67 -0.36
N LYS A 28 -5.96 35.30 0.91
CA LYS A 28 -6.94 35.51 1.96
C LYS A 28 -6.39 36.44 3.02
N ILE A 29 -7.27 37.09 3.77
CA ILE A 29 -6.89 37.93 4.90
C ILE A 29 -7.36 37.28 6.21
N ALA A 30 -6.55 37.40 7.27
CA ALA A 30 -6.91 37.02 8.62
C ALA A 30 -6.45 38.10 9.60
N THR A 31 -7.22 38.32 10.66
CA THR A 31 -6.86 39.28 11.71
C THR A 31 -6.25 38.54 12.90
N ARG A 32 -5.10 38.99 13.37
CA ARG A 32 -4.41 38.43 14.53
C ARG A 32 -3.93 39.55 15.46
N LYS A 33 -4.53 39.65 16.64
CA LYS A 33 -4.34 40.77 17.57
C LYS A 33 -4.64 42.10 16.85
N SER A 34 -3.71 43.05 16.83
CA SER A 34 -3.79 44.34 16.15
C SER A 34 -3.11 44.33 14.77
N SER A 35 -3.12 43.20 14.07
CA SER A 35 -2.48 43.05 12.75
C SER A 35 -3.36 42.26 11.79
N PHE A 36 -3.19 42.57 10.51
CA PHE A 36 -3.85 41.96 9.37
C PHE A 36 -2.83 41.14 8.59
N ILE A 37 -3.16 39.89 8.30
CA ILE A 37 -2.28 38.91 7.68
C ILE A 37 -2.88 38.53 6.33
N VAL A 38 -2.21 38.90 5.24
CA VAL A 38 -2.50 38.38 3.91
C VAL A 38 -1.74 37.09 3.72
N TYR A 39 -2.41 36.00 3.36
CA TYR A 39 -1.78 34.68 3.32
C TYR A 39 -2.18 33.83 2.10
N LEU A 40 -1.26 32.93 1.74
CA LEU A 40 -1.41 31.88 0.74
C LEU A 40 -1.12 30.52 1.39
N LYS A 41 -1.91 29.50 1.06
CA LYS A 41 -1.75 28.13 1.60
C LYS A 41 -1.32 27.10 0.57
N GLU A 42 -1.70 27.30 -0.68
CA GLU A 42 -1.37 26.39 -1.76
C GLU A 42 0.08 26.57 -2.20
N ALA A 43 0.80 25.46 -2.35
CA ALA A 43 2.21 25.47 -2.71
C ALA A 43 2.46 26.14 -4.07
N GLU A 44 1.57 25.85 -5.02
CA GLU A 44 1.62 26.39 -6.38
C GLU A 44 1.40 27.91 -6.37
N GLN A 45 0.40 28.41 -5.64
CA GLN A 45 0.16 29.85 -5.51
C GLN A 45 1.32 30.58 -4.82
N ILE A 46 1.98 29.95 -3.85
CA ILE A 46 3.18 30.50 -3.21
C ILE A 46 4.34 30.56 -4.22
N SER A 47 4.50 29.52 -5.04
CA SER A 47 5.50 29.44 -6.10
C SER A 47 5.29 30.54 -7.14
N ASP A 48 4.06 30.70 -7.64
CA ASP A 48 3.66 31.73 -8.59
C ASP A 48 3.83 33.13 -8.01
N PHE A 49 3.47 33.33 -6.74
CA PHE A 49 3.72 34.59 -6.03
C PHE A 49 5.23 34.91 -5.99
N MET A 50 6.06 33.93 -5.63
CA MET A 50 7.52 34.09 -5.57
C MET A 50 8.14 34.39 -6.93
N ALA A 51 7.59 33.80 -8.01
CA ALA A 51 7.95 34.11 -9.38
C ALA A 51 7.55 35.54 -9.76
N LEU A 52 6.33 35.95 -9.42
CA LEU A 52 5.80 37.29 -9.68
C LEU A 52 6.63 38.41 -9.04
N ILE A 53 7.09 38.21 -7.79
CA ILE A 53 7.95 39.18 -7.09
C ILE A 53 9.44 39.05 -7.44
N GLY A 54 9.80 38.17 -8.39
CA GLY A 54 11.16 38.05 -8.91
C GLY A 54 12.16 37.31 -8.00
N THR A 55 11.69 36.50 -7.05
CA THR A 55 12.56 35.82 -6.07
C THR A 55 13.10 34.46 -6.56
N SER A 56 13.82 34.46 -7.68
CA SER A 56 14.26 33.24 -8.37
C SER A 56 15.07 32.26 -7.51
N GLN A 57 16.02 32.73 -6.71
CA GLN A 57 16.85 31.87 -5.85
C GLN A 57 16.05 31.21 -4.72
N SER A 58 15.11 31.95 -4.11
CA SER A 58 14.25 31.41 -3.06
C SER A 58 13.22 30.44 -3.64
N LEU A 59 12.69 30.75 -4.82
CA LEU A 59 11.75 29.89 -5.56
C LEU A 59 12.38 28.53 -5.88
N LEU A 60 13.62 28.51 -6.39
CA LEU A 60 14.34 27.26 -6.67
C LEU A 60 14.54 26.40 -5.41
N LYS A 61 14.88 27.03 -4.26
CA LYS A 61 15.00 26.32 -2.98
C LYS A 61 13.67 25.75 -2.52
N PHE A 62 12.59 26.53 -2.65
CA PHE A 62 11.24 26.11 -2.30
C PHE A 62 10.77 24.91 -3.13
N GLU A 63 10.91 24.99 -4.45
CA GLU A 63 10.53 23.92 -5.37
C GLU A 63 11.37 22.66 -5.18
N ASN A 64 12.67 22.77 -4.91
CA ASN A 64 13.50 21.60 -4.62
C ASN A 64 12.99 20.83 -3.38
N VAL A 65 12.66 21.54 -2.29
CA VAL A 65 12.08 20.91 -1.09
C VAL A 65 10.74 20.26 -1.40
N ARG A 66 9.87 20.92 -2.19
CA ARG A 66 8.57 20.40 -2.60
C ARG A 66 8.70 19.12 -3.43
N ILE A 67 9.52 19.15 -4.48
CA ILE A 67 9.78 18.00 -5.37
C ILE A 67 10.33 16.82 -4.58
N VAL A 68 11.36 17.02 -3.75
CA VAL A 68 11.95 15.93 -2.96
C VAL A 68 10.93 15.32 -2.00
N LYS A 69 10.08 16.14 -1.37
CA LYS A 69 9.01 15.65 -0.48
C LYS A 69 7.98 14.84 -1.25
N ASP A 70 7.55 15.30 -2.41
CA ASP A 70 6.54 14.62 -3.23
C ASP A 70 7.09 13.30 -3.79
N LEU A 71 8.35 13.28 -4.24
CA LEU A 71 9.04 12.05 -4.64
C LEU A 71 9.14 11.04 -3.50
N ARG A 72 9.58 11.47 -2.31
CA ARG A 72 9.66 10.60 -1.12
C ARG A 72 8.30 10.02 -0.76
N ASN A 73 7.24 10.83 -0.77
CA ASN A 73 5.89 10.37 -0.46
C ASN A 73 5.39 9.35 -1.49
N ASN A 74 5.67 9.58 -2.77
CA ASN A 74 5.31 8.64 -3.83
C ASN A 74 6.06 7.31 -3.66
N VAL A 75 7.39 7.35 -3.49
CA VAL A 75 8.22 6.16 -3.25
C VAL A 75 7.75 5.40 -2.02
N ASN A 76 7.52 6.08 -0.90
CA ASN A 76 7.02 5.45 0.32
C ASN A 76 5.69 4.74 0.09
N ARG A 77 4.77 5.35 -0.66
CA ARG A 77 3.48 4.72 -0.98
C ARG A 77 3.66 3.48 -1.86
N VAL A 78 4.53 3.53 -2.87
CA VAL A 78 4.81 2.40 -3.76
C VAL A 78 5.45 1.25 -2.96
N VAL A 79 6.52 1.53 -2.23
CA VAL A 79 7.24 0.54 -1.42
C VAL A 79 6.33 -0.08 -0.36
N ASN A 80 5.49 0.72 0.31
CA ASN A 80 4.54 0.18 1.30
C ASN A 80 3.51 -0.76 0.65
N CYS A 81 3.03 -0.43 -0.55
CA CYS A 81 2.10 -1.27 -1.30
C CYS A 81 2.76 -2.60 -1.71
N GLU A 82 3.96 -2.54 -2.27
CA GLU A 82 4.74 -3.71 -2.67
C GLU A 82 5.06 -4.60 -1.47
N THR A 83 5.56 -4.01 -0.39
CA THR A 83 5.87 -4.74 0.86
C THR A 83 4.62 -5.42 1.42
N ALA A 84 3.47 -4.72 1.46
CA ALA A 84 2.22 -5.31 1.91
C ALA A 84 1.74 -6.47 1.01
N ASN A 85 1.95 -6.38 -0.30
CA ASN A 85 1.60 -7.44 -1.25
C ASN A 85 2.54 -8.65 -1.14
N ILE A 86 3.84 -8.41 -0.96
CA ILE A 86 4.84 -9.45 -0.72
C ILE A 86 4.50 -10.20 0.58
N ASN A 87 4.26 -9.47 1.68
CA ASN A 87 3.91 -10.08 2.96
C ASN A 87 2.64 -10.96 2.88
N LYS A 88 1.60 -10.49 2.18
CA LYS A 88 0.39 -11.30 1.94
C LYS A 88 0.69 -12.57 1.15
N THR A 89 1.54 -12.48 0.13
CA THR A 89 1.94 -13.64 -0.69
C THR A 89 2.75 -14.64 0.13
N ILE A 90 3.73 -14.18 0.90
CA ILE A 90 4.54 -15.03 1.81
C ILE A 90 3.64 -15.74 2.82
N THR A 91 2.76 -14.99 3.48
CA THR A 91 1.85 -15.56 4.51
C THR A 91 0.93 -16.63 3.91
N ALA A 92 0.42 -16.38 2.69
CA ALA A 92 -0.40 -17.36 1.98
C ALA A 92 0.40 -18.60 1.56
N SER A 93 1.63 -18.44 1.07
CA SER A 93 2.52 -19.55 0.69
C SER A 93 2.85 -20.43 1.90
N MET A 94 3.25 -19.81 3.02
CA MET A 94 3.54 -20.53 4.27
C MET A 94 2.34 -21.35 4.75
N LYS A 95 1.14 -20.74 4.77
CA LYS A 95 -0.09 -21.47 5.12
C LYS A 95 -0.35 -22.65 4.18
N GLN A 96 -0.16 -22.48 2.88
CA GLN A 96 -0.34 -23.57 1.91
C GLN A 96 0.64 -24.71 2.17
N ILE A 97 1.91 -24.41 2.43
CA ILE A 97 2.94 -25.41 2.75
C ILE A 97 2.59 -26.15 4.03
N GLU A 98 2.18 -25.44 5.08
CA GLU A 98 1.69 -26.04 6.33
C GLU A 98 0.50 -26.98 6.11
N ASP A 99 -0.48 -26.56 5.30
CA ASP A 99 -1.64 -27.39 4.97
C ASP A 99 -1.25 -28.66 4.21
N ILE A 100 -0.32 -28.56 3.26
CA ILE A 100 0.19 -29.71 2.50
C ILE A 100 0.92 -30.68 3.43
N ASN A 101 1.85 -30.17 4.25
CA ASN A 101 2.62 -30.99 5.18
C ASN A 101 1.72 -31.68 6.21
N PHE A 102 0.72 -30.96 6.74
CA PHE A 102 -0.26 -31.55 7.65
C PHE A 102 -1.03 -32.73 7.01
N ILE A 103 -1.43 -32.61 5.74
CA ILE A 103 -2.09 -33.70 5.01
C ILE A 103 -1.12 -34.89 4.79
N LYS A 104 0.16 -34.61 4.50
CA LYS A 104 1.21 -35.63 4.35
C LYS A 104 1.44 -36.39 5.67
N ASP A 105 1.56 -35.68 6.78
CA ASP A 105 1.79 -36.26 8.11
C ASP A 105 0.66 -37.20 8.57
N LEU A 106 -0.58 -36.91 8.14
CA LEU A 106 -1.74 -37.78 8.38
C LEU A 106 -1.82 -38.99 7.44
N GLY A 107 -0.89 -39.15 6.50
CA GLY A 107 -0.91 -40.21 5.49
C GLY A 107 -2.08 -40.10 4.52
N LYS A 108 -2.63 -38.89 4.34
CA LYS A 108 -3.82 -38.64 3.50
C LYS A 108 -3.50 -37.96 2.18
N PHE A 109 -2.23 -37.71 1.90
CA PHE A 109 -1.80 -37.06 0.68
C PHE A 109 -2.14 -37.87 -0.57
N ASP A 110 -2.02 -39.20 -0.51
CA ASP A 110 -2.33 -40.08 -1.64
C ASP A 110 -3.82 -40.13 -2.02
N LEU A 111 -4.71 -39.63 -1.15
CA LEU A 111 -6.14 -39.50 -1.43
C LEU A 111 -6.47 -38.31 -2.33
N LEU A 112 -5.51 -37.39 -2.53
CA LEU A 112 -5.66 -36.27 -3.44
C LEU A 112 -5.56 -36.76 -4.90
N SER A 113 -6.32 -36.12 -5.79
CA SER A 113 -6.19 -36.36 -7.23
C SER A 113 -4.81 -35.93 -7.74
N GLU A 114 -4.33 -36.57 -8.81
CA GLU A 114 -2.98 -36.33 -9.35
C GLU A 114 -2.72 -34.85 -9.65
N ASP A 115 -3.70 -34.15 -10.22
CA ASP A 115 -3.61 -32.72 -10.54
C ASP A 115 -3.40 -31.84 -9.29
N ILE A 116 -3.98 -32.22 -8.16
CA ILE A 116 -3.80 -31.51 -6.89
C ILE A 116 -2.44 -31.85 -6.27
N LYS A 117 -2.01 -33.12 -6.35
CA LYS A 117 -0.71 -33.56 -5.83
C LYS A 117 0.45 -32.90 -6.57
N GLU A 118 0.34 -32.77 -7.89
CA GLU A 118 1.32 -32.07 -8.72
C GLU A 118 1.53 -30.63 -8.21
N VAL A 119 0.45 -29.85 -8.10
CA VAL A 119 0.53 -28.47 -7.60
C VAL A 119 1.03 -28.40 -6.16
N ALA A 120 0.66 -29.37 -5.31
CA ALA A 120 1.15 -29.42 -3.94
C ALA A 120 2.67 -29.66 -3.86
N ASN A 121 3.20 -30.55 -4.70
CA ASN A 121 4.64 -30.81 -4.75
C ASN A 121 5.41 -29.62 -5.31
N LEU A 122 4.93 -29.02 -6.41
CA LEU A 122 5.52 -27.80 -6.96
C LEU A 122 5.57 -26.68 -5.90
N ARG A 123 4.53 -26.54 -5.08
CA ARG A 123 4.47 -25.56 -3.99
C ARG A 123 5.50 -25.81 -2.88
N ILE A 124 5.72 -27.06 -2.49
CA ILE A 124 6.76 -27.40 -1.50
C ILE A 124 8.16 -27.22 -2.08
N GLU A 125 8.37 -27.62 -3.32
CA GLU A 125 9.68 -27.51 -3.97
C GLU A 125 10.09 -26.06 -4.25
N ASN A 126 9.11 -25.15 -4.32
CA ASN A 126 9.30 -23.75 -4.67
C ASN A 126 8.55 -22.83 -3.70
N GLU A 127 8.95 -22.84 -2.43
CA GLU A 127 8.26 -22.15 -1.33
C GLU A 127 8.10 -20.64 -1.54
N ASP A 128 9.11 -20.01 -2.14
CA ASP A 128 9.19 -18.56 -2.37
C ASP A 128 8.45 -18.10 -3.64
N PHE A 129 7.98 -19.04 -4.47
CA PHE A 129 7.41 -18.69 -5.78
C PHE A 129 5.99 -18.15 -5.65
N SER A 130 5.64 -17.13 -6.41
CA SER A 130 4.27 -16.69 -6.56
C SER A 130 3.38 -17.76 -7.24
N LEU A 131 2.07 -17.53 -7.23
CA LEU A 131 1.13 -18.39 -7.96
C LEU A 131 1.33 -18.36 -9.48
N ASN A 132 1.89 -17.27 -10.01
CA ASN A 132 2.20 -17.16 -11.43
C ASN A 132 3.40 -18.02 -11.79
N GLU A 133 4.48 -17.91 -11.03
CA GLU A 133 5.70 -18.71 -11.27
C GLU A 133 5.41 -20.21 -11.15
N ILE A 134 4.53 -20.62 -10.23
CA ILE A 134 4.11 -22.02 -10.17
C ILE A 134 3.19 -22.44 -11.31
N ALA A 135 2.36 -21.54 -11.84
CA ALA A 135 1.62 -21.81 -13.06
C ALA A 135 2.56 -22.02 -14.26
N GLU A 136 3.65 -21.25 -14.35
CA GLU A 136 4.67 -21.41 -15.40
C GLU A 136 5.36 -22.78 -15.32
N LEU A 137 5.62 -23.29 -14.12
CA LEU A 137 6.19 -24.64 -13.91
C LEU A 137 5.27 -25.78 -14.38
N THR A 138 3.97 -25.52 -14.52
CA THR A 138 3.00 -26.52 -15.05
C THR A 138 3.03 -26.60 -16.58
N ASN A 139 3.99 -25.95 -17.24
CA ASN A 139 4.13 -25.91 -18.71
C ASN A 139 2.85 -25.50 -19.44
N GLY A 140 2.06 -24.62 -18.82
CA GLY A 140 0.80 -24.11 -19.39
C GLY A 140 -0.42 -24.99 -19.13
N GLU A 141 -0.32 -26.08 -18.38
CA GLU A 141 -1.47 -26.90 -18.00
C GLU A 141 -2.44 -26.11 -17.11
N TYR A 142 -1.90 -25.31 -16.17
CA TYR A 142 -2.70 -24.49 -15.27
C TYR A 142 -2.36 -23.01 -15.37
N SER A 143 -3.39 -22.17 -15.40
CA SER A 143 -3.24 -20.73 -15.17
C SER A 143 -3.02 -20.43 -13.68
N ARG A 144 -2.60 -19.21 -13.35
CA ARG A 144 -2.55 -18.69 -11.96
C ARG A 144 -3.82 -19.04 -11.16
N SER A 145 -4.99 -18.84 -11.76
CA SER A 145 -6.28 -19.12 -11.13
C SER A 145 -6.50 -20.63 -10.95
N GLY A 146 -6.04 -21.46 -11.89
CA GLY A 146 -6.08 -22.92 -11.80
C GLY A 146 -5.20 -23.46 -10.68
N VAL A 147 -3.98 -22.95 -10.53
CA VAL A 147 -3.09 -23.27 -9.40
C VAL A 147 -3.73 -22.86 -8.08
N ASN A 148 -4.25 -21.62 -7.99
CA ASN A 148 -4.92 -21.12 -6.79
C ASN A 148 -6.13 -21.99 -6.38
N TYR A 149 -6.91 -22.44 -7.35
CA TYR A 149 -8.06 -23.31 -7.09
C TYR A 149 -7.65 -24.62 -6.41
N ARG A 150 -6.57 -25.25 -6.88
CA ARG A 150 -6.03 -26.49 -6.31
C ARG A 150 -5.47 -26.29 -4.90
N LEU A 151 -4.71 -25.22 -4.69
CA LEU A 151 -4.21 -24.86 -3.36
C LEU A 151 -5.36 -24.58 -2.38
N LYS A 152 -6.46 -23.96 -2.83
CA LYS A 152 -7.68 -23.82 -2.00
C LYS A 152 -8.34 -25.15 -1.67
N LYS A 153 -8.32 -26.14 -2.57
CA LYS A 153 -8.83 -27.49 -2.29
C LYS A 153 -8.00 -28.18 -1.22
N ILE A 154 -6.68 -28.02 -1.28
CA ILE A 154 -5.75 -28.53 -0.26
C ILE A 154 -6.05 -27.90 1.09
N SER A 155 -6.08 -26.56 1.18
CA SER A 155 -6.42 -25.86 2.42
C SER A 155 -7.78 -26.26 2.99
N GLY A 156 -8.80 -26.42 2.13
CA GLY A 156 -10.11 -26.86 2.57
C GLY A 156 -10.15 -28.31 3.07
N LEU A 157 -9.29 -29.19 2.55
CA LEU A 157 -9.12 -30.54 3.09
C LEU A 157 -8.38 -30.51 4.43
N ALA A 158 -7.29 -29.74 4.52
CA ALA A 158 -6.52 -29.59 5.76
C ALA A 158 -7.40 -29.05 6.90
N GLU A 159 -8.23 -28.04 6.64
CA GLU A 159 -9.17 -27.47 7.61
C GLU A 159 -10.18 -28.50 8.12
N LYS A 160 -10.78 -29.29 7.22
CA LYS A 160 -11.69 -30.39 7.60
C LYS A 160 -10.99 -31.45 8.46
N LEU A 161 -9.73 -31.76 8.14
CA LEU A 161 -8.94 -32.74 8.86
C LEU A 161 -8.52 -32.24 10.26
N ARG A 162 -8.21 -30.94 10.41
CA ARG A 162 -7.94 -30.31 11.71
C ARG A 162 -9.20 -30.33 12.59
N GLY A 163 -10.33 -29.86 12.07
CA GLY A 163 -11.60 -29.88 12.83
C GLY A 163 -12.01 -31.28 13.31
N ALA A 164 -11.86 -32.30 12.45
CA ALA A 164 -12.15 -33.68 12.84
C ALA A 164 -11.15 -34.28 13.85
N ALA A 165 -9.93 -33.74 13.98
CA ALA A 165 -8.95 -34.15 14.98
C ALA A 165 -9.26 -33.54 16.35
N ASP A 166 -9.69 -32.28 16.37
CA ASP A 166 -10.05 -31.56 17.59
C ASP A 166 -11.28 -32.19 18.27
N GLU A 167 -12.33 -32.49 17.50
CA GLU A 167 -13.53 -33.18 18.02
C GLU A 167 -13.22 -34.56 18.62
N ARG A 168 -12.25 -35.31 18.06
CA ARG A 168 -11.82 -36.61 18.59
C ARG A 168 -11.04 -36.50 19.89
N ASN A 169 -10.28 -35.42 20.07
CA ASN A 169 -9.53 -35.18 21.30
C ASN A 169 -10.46 -34.73 22.44
N GLU A 170 -11.43 -33.87 22.18
CA GLU A 170 -12.45 -33.48 23.19
C GLU A 170 -13.30 -34.68 23.65
N SER A 171 -13.64 -35.58 22.73
CA SER A 171 -14.37 -36.82 23.01
C SER A 171 -13.59 -37.81 23.89
N LYS A 172 -12.25 -37.74 23.92
CA LYS A 172 -11.38 -38.56 24.76
C LYS A 172 -11.12 -37.96 26.14
N ILE A 173 -11.25 -36.64 26.29
CA ILE A 173 -11.07 -35.94 27.57
C ILE A 173 -12.36 -35.98 28.41
N SER A 174 -13.51 -36.18 27.77
CA SER A 174 -14.83 -36.23 28.41
C SER A 174 -15.29 -37.64 28.84
N LYS A 175 -14.40 -38.64 28.75
CA LYS A 175 -14.62 -40.02 29.22
C LYS A 175 -13.56 -40.40 30.23
#